data_AF-A0A194VLR3-F1
#
_entry.id   AF-A0A194VLR3-F1
#
_cell.length_a   1.000
_cell.length_b   1.000
_cell.length_c   1.000
_cell.angle_alpha   90.00
_cell.angle_beta   90.00
_cell.angle_gamma   90.00
#
_symmetry.space_group_name_H-M   'P 1'
#
loop_
_entity.id
_entity.type
_entity.pdbx_description
1 polymer ?
#
loop_
_entity_poly.entity_id
_entity_poly.type
_entity_poly.pdbx_seq_one_letter_code
_entity_poly.pdbx_strand_id
1 'polypeptide(L)'
;MHLILTGATGLVGSGVLDAMIKMKDISKIPILSRRPVAMAEEAKDPGINVIIHKDFANYDSELLDKLKGARGCVWALGISQTQVDSEYVSSPARLIRMQTYINYQATRLA
;
A
#
# COMPACT_ATOMS: atom_id res chain seq x y z
N MET A 1 3.37 -9.28 -13.52
CA MET A 1 2.48 -9.47 -12.35
C MET A 1 1.93 -8.13 -11.91
N HIS A 2 0.66 -8.07 -11.52
CA HIS A 2 -0.03 -6.84 -11.10
C HIS A 2 -0.16 -6.82 -9.58
N LEU A 3 0.57 -5.95 -8.89
CA LEU A 3 0.61 -5.87 -7.42
C LEU A 3 0.32 -4.45 -6.94
N ILE A 4 -0.62 -4.33 -6.01
CA ILE A 4 -0.98 -3.05 -5.39
C ILE A 4 0.01 -2.77 -4.26
N LEU A 5 0.43 -1.51 -4.12
CA LEU A 5 1.21 -1.03 -2.99
C LEU A 5 0.51 0.12 -2.29
N THR A 6 0.37 0.04 -0.97
CA THR A 6 -0.05 1.17 -0.13
C THR A 6 1.10 1.61 0.77
N GLY A 7 1.12 2.89 1.17
CA GLY A 7 2.13 3.38 2.13
C GLY A 7 3.55 3.47 1.58
N ALA A 8 3.73 3.59 0.26
CA ALA A 8 5.03 3.63 -0.45
C ALA A 8 6.02 4.72 0.02
N THR A 9 5.55 5.70 0.80
CA THR A 9 6.38 6.80 1.32
C THR A 9 6.89 6.56 2.75
N GLY A 10 6.43 5.51 3.41
CA GLY A 10 6.94 5.09 4.72
C GLY A 10 8.16 4.18 4.59
N LEU A 11 8.85 3.94 5.71
CA LEU A 11 10.10 3.16 5.75
C LEU A 11 9.98 1.77 5.11
N VAL A 12 8.93 1.03 5.44
CA VAL A 12 8.69 -0.30 4.88
C VAL A 12 8.23 -0.20 3.43
N GLY A 13 7.28 0.68 3.15
CA GLY A 13 6.70 0.82 1.81
C GLY A 13 7.70 1.28 0.75
N SER A 14 8.69 2.12 1.10
CA SER A 14 9.74 2.55 0.17
C SER A 14 10.70 1.40 -0.17
N GLY A 15 11.08 0.58 0.82
CA GLY A 15 11.89 -0.62 0.57
C GLY A 15 11.15 -1.65 -0.29
N VAL A 16 9.83 -1.81 -0.07
CA VAL A 16 8.99 -2.65 -0.93
C VAL A 16 8.93 -2.11 -2.36
N LEU A 17 8.73 -0.80 -2.54
CA LEU A 17 8.70 -0.19 -3.87
C LEU A 17 10.03 -0.40 -4.60
N ASP A 18 11.16 -0.14 -3.94
CA ASP A 18 12.50 -0.37 -4.51
C ASP A 18 12.70 -1.83 -4.93
N ALA A 19 12.24 -2.79 -4.13
CA ALA A 19 12.27 -4.21 -4.49
C ALA A 19 11.36 -4.53 -5.68
N MET A 20 10.13 -4.02 -5.69
CA MET A 20 9.17 -4.25 -6.77
C MET A 20 9.66 -3.74 -8.12
N ILE A 21 10.32 -2.58 -8.15
CA ILE A 21 10.90 -1.99 -9.37
C ILE A 21 12.00 -2.88 -9.97
N LYS A 22 12.78 -3.56 -9.11
CA LYS A 22 13.88 -4.44 -9.55
C LYS A 22 13.41 -5.82 -10.01
N MET A 23 12.17 -6.18 -9.73
CA MET A 23 11.58 -7.47 -10.05
C MET A 23 11.00 -7.51 -11.46
N LYS A 24 11.65 -8.26 -12.37
CA LYS A 24 11.26 -8.36 -13.79
C LYS A 24 9.90 -9.02 -14.03
N ASP A 25 9.44 -9.81 -13.07
CA ASP A 25 8.15 -10.50 -13.11
C ASP A 25 6.98 -9.58 -12.70
N ILE A 26 7.24 -8.41 -12.14
CA ILE A 26 6.24 -7.38 -11.84
C ILE A 26 6.12 -6.43 -13.03
N SER A 27 4.89 -6.21 -13.49
CA SER A 27 4.60 -5.47 -14.73
C SER A 27 3.63 -4.30 -14.53
N LYS A 28 2.96 -4.24 -13.37
CA LYS A 28 2.03 -3.15 -13.03
C LYS A 28 1.99 -2.97 -11.52
N ILE A 29 2.26 -1.75 -11.05
CA ILE A 29 2.34 -1.35 -9.65
C ILE A 29 1.45 -0.13 -9.43
N PRO A 30 0.13 -0.29 -9.25
CA PRO A 30 -0.70 0.78 -8.74
C PRO A 30 -0.33 1.08 -7.29
N ILE A 31 0.03 2.33 -7.03
CA ILE A 31 0.39 2.81 -5.70
C ILE A 31 -0.76 3.66 -5.17
N LEU A 32 -1.43 3.21 -4.12
CA LEU A 32 -2.40 4.05 -3.40
C LEU A 32 -1.65 4.88 -2.36
N SER A 33 -1.69 6.20 -2.53
CA SER A 33 -0.99 7.12 -1.64
C SER A 33 -1.82 8.36 -1.35
N ARG A 34 -1.68 8.90 -0.14
CA ARG A 34 -2.32 10.18 0.24
C ARG A 34 -1.59 11.40 -0.36
N ARG A 35 -0.37 11.20 -0.87
CA ARG A 35 0.54 12.23 -1.38
C ARG A 35 1.40 11.69 -2.53
N PRO A 36 2.03 12.56 -3.35
CA PRO A 36 2.98 12.12 -4.37
C PRO A 36 4.10 11.24 -3.80
N VAL A 37 4.65 10.38 -4.65
CA VAL A 37 5.67 9.38 -4.29
C VAL A 37 6.91 9.64 -5.13
N ALA A 38 7.88 10.40 -4.59
CA ALA A 38 9.07 10.82 -5.32
C ALA A 38 9.83 9.66 -5.98
N MET A 39 10.00 8.54 -5.25
CA MET A 39 10.64 7.32 -5.79
C MET A 39 9.94 6.77 -7.04
N ALA A 40 8.60 6.85 -7.11
CA ALA A 40 7.86 6.40 -8.28
C ALA A 40 8.07 7.34 -9.48
N GLU A 41 8.15 8.65 -9.23
CA GLU A 41 8.42 9.66 -10.26
C GLU A 41 9.86 9.55 -10.80
N GLU A 42 10.82 9.32 -9.90
CA GLU A 42 12.25 9.15 -10.23
C GLU A 42 12.51 7.87 -11.02
N ALA A 43 11.80 6.78 -10.72
CA ALA A 43 11.94 5.51 -11.42
C ALA A 43 11.56 5.60 -12.90
N LYS A 44 10.64 6.52 -13.27
CA LYS A 44 10.14 6.71 -14.64
C LYS A 44 9.68 5.41 -15.32
N ASP A 45 9.22 4.46 -14.51
CA ASP A 45 8.78 3.15 -14.98
C ASP A 45 7.31 3.22 -15.42
N PRO A 46 6.97 2.88 -16.68
CA PRO A 46 5.60 2.92 -17.18
C PRO A 46 4.66 1.92 -16.47
N GLY A 47 5.21 0.91 -15.79
CA GLY A 47 4.47 -0.03 -14.97
C GLY A 47 3.99 0.56 -13.65
N ILE A 48 4.55 1.68 -13.18
CA ILE A 48 4.17 2.32 -11.92
C ILE A 48 3.09 3.37 -12.17
N ASN A 49 2.01 3.32 -11.38
CA ASN A 49 0.95 4.32 -11.42
C ASN A 49 0.59 4.80 -10.01
N VAL A 50 0.89 6.05 -9.70
CA VAL A 50 0.53 6.66 -8.41
C VAL A 50 -0.91 7.17 -8.47
N ILE A 51 -1.77 6.59 -7.65
CA ILE A 51 -3.17 7.00 -7.50
C ILE A 51 -3.30 7.74 -6.18
N ILE A 52 -3.61 9.03 -6.25
CA ILE A 52 -3.84 9.85 -5.06
C ILE A 52 -5.19 9.48 -4.46
N HIS A 53 -5.14 8.81 -3.32
CA HIS A 53 -6.31 8.32 -2.61
C HIS A 53 -6.18 8.72 -1.14
N LYS A 54 -7.08 9.60 -0.68
CA LYS A 54 -7.00 10.23 0.65
C LYS A 54 -7.74 9.46 1.73
N ASP A 55 -8.83 8.78 1.37
CA ASP A 55 -9.74 8.13 2.29
C ASP A 55 -9.81 6.61 2.05
N PHE A 56 -8.95 5.88 2.76
CA PHE A 56 -8.86 4.42 2.67
C PHE A 56 -10.03 3.66 3.31
N ALA A 57 -11.05 4.36 3.84
CA ALA A 57 -12.29 3.75 4.28
C ALA A 57 -13.30 3.58 3.13
N ASN A 58 -13.12 4.29 2.01
CA ASN A 58 -14.06 4.33 0.91
C ASN A 58 -13.35 4.09 -0.42
N TYR A 59 -13.80 3.13 -1.21
CA TYR A 59 -13.23 2.83 -2.54
C TYR A 59 -14.33 2.97 -3.58
N ASP A 60 -14.25 4.01 -4.40
CA ASP A 60 -15.19 4.22 -5.50
C ASP A 60 -14.98 3.22 -6.65
N SER A 61 -15.99 3.08 -7.51
CA SER A 61 -15.95 2.13 -8.64
C SER A 61 -14.82 2.41 -9.62
N GLU A 62 -14.45 3.67 -9.84
CA GLU A 62 -13.39 4.06 -10.76
C GLU A 62 -12.02 3.59 -10.25
N LEU A 63 -11.79 3.72 -8.94
CA LEU A 63 -10.60 3.20 -8.27
C LEU A 63 -10.54 1.67 -8.36
N LEU A 64 -11.65 1.00 -8.05
CA LEU A 64 -11.71 -0.46 -8.12
C LEU A 64 -11.44 -0.97 -9.54
N ASP A 65 -11.94 -0.29 -10.56
CA ASP A 65 -11.66 -0.64 -11.96
C ASP A 65 -10.17 -0.51 -12.31
N LYS A 66 -9.46 0.49 -11.77
CA LYS A 66 -8.01 0.65 -11.96
C LYS A 66 -7.19 -0.45 -11.30
N LEU A 67 -7.69 -0.99 -10.18
CA LEU A 67 -7.07 -2.04 -9.37
C LEU A 67 -7.43 -3.46 -9.85
N LYS A 68 -8.45 -3.60 -10.70
CA LYS A 68 -8.94 -4.87 -11.20
C LYS A 68 -7.84 -5.73 -11.82
N GLY A 69 -7.89 -7.03 -11.51
CA GLY A 69 -6.92 -8.02 -11.97
C GLY A 69 -5.59 -7.97 -11.21
N ALA A 70 -5.50 -7.24 -10.11
CA ALA A 70 -4.39 -7.36 -9.18
C ALA A 70 -4.36 -8.76 -8.58
N ARG A 71 -3.15 -9.32 -8.41
CA ARG A 71 -2.94 -10.66 -7.83
C ARG A 71 -2.52 -10.62 -6.37
N GLY A 72 -2.27 -9.43 -5.85
CA GLY A 72 -1.86 -9.22 -4.48
C GLY A 72 -1.78 -7.73 -4.15
N CYS A 73 -1.77 -7.47 -2.85
CA CYS A 73 -1.62 -6.14 -2.29
C CYS A 73 -0.57 -6.21 -1.17
N VAL A 74 0.42 -5.33 -1.24
CA VAL A 74 1.29 -5.05 -0.10
C VAL A 74 0.71 -3.86 0.65
N TRP A 75 0.18 -4.16 1.84
CA TRP A 75 -0.41 -3.17 2.71
C TRP A 75 0.64 -2.63 3.69
N ALA A 76 1.30 -1.53 3.33
CA ALA A 76 2.29 -0.86 4.18
C ALA A 76 1.78 0.49 4.72
N LEU A 77 0.46 0.67 4.82
CA LEU A 77 -0.13 1.80 5.55
C LEU A 77 0.04 1.60 7.06
N GLY A 78 0.68 2.57 7.68
CA GLY A 78 0.79 2.70 9.13
C GLY A 78 0.72 4.17 9.55
N ILE A 79 0.43 4.39 10.82
CA ILE A 79 0.63 5.69 11.47
C ILE A 79 2.08 5.78 11.98
N SER A 80 2.58 6.99 12.18
CA SER A 80 3.90 7.18 12.76
C SER A 80 3.97 6.50 14.12
N GLN A 81 5.06 5.81 14.45
CA GLN A 81 5.31 5.26 15.78
C GLN A 81 5.16 6.31 16.89
N THR A 82 5.47 7.58 16.59
CA THR A 82 5.31 8.70 17.53
C THR A 82 3.86 9.13 17.76
N GLN A 83 2.92 8.64 16.95
CA GLN A 83 1.49 8.90 17.02
C GLN A 83 0.72 7.65 17.50
N VAL A 84 1.43 6.60 17.88
CA VAL A 84 0.89 5.37 18.44
C VAL A 84 0.81 5.56 19.96
N ASP A 85 -0.39 5.47 20.53
CA ASP A 85 -0.55 5.53 22.00
C ASP A 85 0.24 4.42 22.68
N SER A 86 0.72 4.66 23.90
CA SER A 86 1.57 3.71 24.64
C SER A 86 0.86 2.37 24.93
N GLU A 87 -0.47 2.37 25.08
CA GLU A 87 -1.30 1.15 25.17
C GLU A 87 -1.20 0.29 23.90
N TYR A 88 -1.02 0.94 22.77
CA TYR A 88 -0.99 0.31 21.45
C TYR A 88 0.38 -0.34 21.17
N VAL A 89 1.46 0.22 21.71
CA VAL A 89 2.82 -0.36 21.65
C VAL A 89 2.99 -1.54 22.62
N SER A 90 2.33 -1.49 23.77
CA SER A 90 2.48 -2.48 24.86
C SER A 90 1.71 -3.79 24.65
N SER A 91 0.82 -3.88 23.66
CA SER A 91 0.06 -5.10 23.33
C SER A 91 0.27 -5.56 21.88
N PRO A 92 1.36 -6.29 21.60
CA PRO A 92 1.67 -6.79 20.24
C PRO A 92 0.56 -7.67 19.64
N ALA A 93 -0.28 -8.30 20.47
CA ALA A 93 -1.43 -9.09 20.03
C ALA A 93 -2.54 -8.24 19.35
N ARG A 94 -2.76 -6.98 19.79
CA ARG A 94 -3.68 -6.05 19.09
C ARG A 94 -3.09 -5.54 17.78
N LEU A 95 -1.77 -5.32 17.76
CA LEU A 95 -0.99 -4.92 16.59
C LEU A 95 -1.16 -5.92 15.44
N ILE A 96 -1.03 -7.22 15.75
CA ILE A 96 -1.26 -8.29 14.77
C ILE A 96 -2.74 -8.34 14.38
N ARG A 97 -3.68 -8.29 15.33
CA ARG A 97 -5.12 -8.44 15.06
C ARG A 97 -5.69 -7.34 14.16
N MET A 98 -5.24 -6.09 14.32
CA MET A 98 -5.72 -4.98 13.49
C MET A 98 -5.08 -4.97 12.10
N GLN A 99 -3.79 -5.31 11.98
CA GLN A 99 -3.15 -5.48 10.68
C GLN A 99 -3.78 -6.66 9.90
N THR A 100 -4.11 -7.77 10.59
CA THR A 100 -4.85 -8.90 10.00
C THR A 100 -6.27 -8.51 9.60
N TYR A 101 -6.99 -7.71 10.38
CA TYR A 101 -8.34 -7.25 10.03
C TYR A 101 -8.32 -6.32 8.81
N ILE A 102 -7.38 -5.38 8.76
CA ILE A 102 -7.21 -4.48 7.62
C ILE A 102 -6.80 -5.28 6.37
N ASN A 103 -5.88 -6.25 6.51
CA ASN A 103 -5.52 -7.16 5.42
C ASN A 103 -6.71 -8.01 4.96
N TYR A 104 -7.55 -8.49 5.89
CA TYR A 104 -8.75 -9.27 5.61
C TYR A 104 -9.83 -8.46 4.88
N GLN A 105 -10.02 -7.19 5.23
CA GLN A 105 -10.96 -6.30 4.53
C GLN A 105 -10.41 -5.92 3.14
N ALA A 106 -9.11 -5.66 3.02
CA ALA A 106 -8.47 -5.35 1.74
C ALA A 106 -8.47 -6.54 0.76
N THR A 107 -8.49 -7.79 1.24
CA THR A 107 -8.57 -8.99 0.39
C THR A 107 -9.99 -9.44 0.03
N ARG A 108 -11.05 -8.97 0.73
CA ARG A 108 -12.44 -9.25 0.34
C ARG A 108 -13.03 -8.29 -0.69
N LEU A 109 -12.37 -7.15 -0.93
CA LEU A 109 -12.84 -6.07 -1.82
C LEU A 109 -12.09 -6.00 -3.16
N ALA A 110 -11.17 -6.94 -3.43
CA ALA A 110 -10.48 -7.11 -4.70
C ALA A 110 -10.91 -8.42 -5.38
#